data_AF-A0A0F9CIH4-F1
#
_entry.id   AF-A0A0F9CIH4-F1
#
_cell.length_a   1.000
_cell.length_b   1.000
_cell.length_c   1.000
_cell.angle_alpha   90.00
_cell.angle_beta   90.00
_cell.angle_gamma   90.00
#
_symmetry.space_group_name_H-M   'P 1'
#
loop_
_entity.id
_entity.type
_entity.pdbx_description
1 polymer ?
#
loop_
_entity_poly.entity_id
_entity_poly.type
_entity_poly.pdbx_seq_one_letter_code
_entity_poly.pdbx_strand_id
1 'polypeptide(L)'
;IAELMDDLTAPDIDRTEKFDISRAFRNEVTRLKREIADRKAQVDEDFQLFQETGELPDDLNQRALVEYYNIFEKAKKPSGVIDWDEVNRLEEELRDKWTPEQESYVDRNIGLTEWGPLLQEFVDAQQTLSDSGYWDVDERDRKVFRFQHPEVEAILTGKFYNLKPIEGAAEAITLEWQDIYRQIDDMETGFKEQSEREINALPPMEGVTPKSWSNMTAGKKRDLLIDHERELIYAENPGFWEDDQKRDAWNKGFVEGDEDVEGFVDLYLERANIVRATSSLSAETKLFMLDHSEFFAKGRELGVWTDDGSDWNRPVLEIDVQYRDEDTWYDDGIPDKHDLITYKNKDARDAAIAKERDEYLVENTEYNKARYRREAYGLVDKNFNRFPDELVETYVDYYTLPKKPDEVAGIDWPEGVSFYVDEWFLRDNPEFHQALVDFGRFKELKDVSESKVPTKEIFEKWWVYNTLTNRKDKDTYRLENLDLDEWGVRVGIWTRTMSERRRRQAQTPTERFEAEVREAEEERRKGLEKLK
;
A
#
# COMPACT_ATOMS: atom_id res chain seq x y z
N ILE A 1 38.54 -9.58 7.07
CA ILE A 1 38.81 -8.67 5.94
C ILE A 1 38.81 -9.40 4.60
N ALA A 2 39.66 -10.41 4.38
CA ALA A 2 39.64 -11.18 3.12
C ALA A 2 38.26 -11.82 2.84
N GLU A 3 37.65 -12.44 3.84
CA GLU A 3 36.28 -12.99 3.76
C GLU A 3 35.22 -11.91 3.45
N LEU A 4 35.28 -10.75 4.13
CA LEU A 4 34.40 -9.60 3.84
C LEU A 4 34.59 -9.03 2.42
N MET A 5 35.77 -9.20 1.81
CA MET A 5 36.06 -8.78 0.43
C MET A 5 35.60 -9.82 -0.59
N ASP A 6 35.79 -11.11 -0.30
CA ASP A 6 35.24 -12.20 -1.10
C ASP A 6 33.70 -12.09 -1.13
N ASP A 7 33.08 -11.76 0.00
CA ASP A 7 31.64 -11.48 0.09
C ASP A 7 31.25 -10.18 -0.65
N LEU A 8 32.05 -9.12 -0.55
CA LEU A 8 31.81 -7.85 -1.28
C LEU A 8 31.79 -8.05 -2.81
N THR A 9 32.66 -8.94 -3.29
CA THR A 9 32.88 -9.23 -4.71
C THR A 9 32.07 -10.41 -5.22
N ALA A 10 31.34 -11.11 -4.34
CA ALA A 10 30.45 -12.19 -4.72
C ALA A 10 29.28 -11.66 -5.58
N PRO A 11 28.99 -12.25 -6.75
CA PRO A 11 27.96 -11.75 -7.66
C PRO A 11 26.54 -11.84 -7.06
N ASP A 12 26.28 -12.77 -6.13
CA ASP A 12 24.93 -13.19 -5.75
C ASP A 12 24.39 -12.59 -4.43
N ILE A 13 25.09 -11.63 -3.82
CA ILE A 13 24.66 -11.01 -2.54
C ILE A 13 23.78 -9.77 -2.80
N ASP A 14 22.66 -9.66 -2.08
CA ASP A 14 21.70 -8.54 -2.16
C ASP A 14 22.37 -7.19 -1.80
N ARG A 15 21.83 -6.09 -2.34
CA ARG A 15 22.28 -4.71 -2.12
C ARG A 15 22.33 -4.31 -0.64
N THR A 16 21.34 -4.70 0.16
CA THR A 16 21.29 -4.36 1.58
C THR A 16 22.41 -5.08 2.33
N GLU A 17 22.56 -6.38 2.05
CA GLU A 17 23.61 -7.22 2.61
C GLU A 17 25.01 -6.76 2.17
N LYS A 18 25.23 -6.43 0.89
CA LYS A 18 26.50 -5.84 0.40
C LYS A 18 26.81 -4.48 1.01
N PHE A 19 25.81 -3.63 1.24
CA PHE A 19 26.00 -2.34 1.91
C PHE A 19 26.41 -2.53 3.37
N ASP A 20 25.80 -3.47 4.07
CA ASP A 20 26.15 -3.82 5.43
C ASP A 20 27.54 -4.48 5.51
N ILE A 21 27.90 -5.34 4.55
CA ILE A 21 29.25 -5.90 4.40
C ILE A 21 30.27 -4.80 4.09
N SER A 22 29.96 -3.82 3.22
CA SER A 22 30.83 -2.68 2.90
C SER A 22 31.06 -1.79 4.13
N ARG A 23 30.00 -1.52 4.90
CA ARG A 23 30.08 -0.78 6.16
C ARG A 23 30.88 -1.57 7.19
N ALA A 24 30.67 -2.88 7.31
CA ALA A 24 31.42 -3.77 8.18
C ALA A 24 32.90 -3.80 7.79
N PHE A 25 33.22 -3.88 6.50
CA PHE A 25 34.59 -3.82 5.98
C PHE A 25 35.28 -2.51 6.35
N ARG A 26 34.65 -1.35 6.10
CA ARG A 26 35.21 -0.04 6.50
C ARG A 26 35.45 0.05 8.00
N ASN A 27 34.48 -0.38 8.79
CA ASN A 27 34.58 -0.39 10.24
C ASN A 27 35.69 -1.33 10.71
N GLU A 28 35.87 -2.47 10.06
CA GLU A 28 36.85 -3.49 10.41
C GLU A 28 38.28 -3.08 10.02
N VAL A 29 38.46 -2.47 8.84
CA VAL A 29 39.74 -1.86 8.42
C VAL A 29 40.11 -0.72 9.38
N THR A 30 39.14 0.12 9.75
CA THR A 30 39.35 1.22 10.71
C THR A 30 39.69 0.67 12.10
N ARG A 31 38.95 -0.33 12.56
CA ARG A 31 39.18 -1.02 13.84
C ARG A 31 40.57 -1.65 13.86
N LEU A 32 40.99 -2.30 12.79
CA LEU A 32 42.30 -2.95 12.69
C LEU A 32 43.45 -1.94 12.62
N LYS A 33 43.34 -0.86 11.83
CA LYS A 33 44.33 0.23 11.84
C LYS A 33 44.50 0.80 13.25
N ARG A 34 43.39 1.03 13.95
CA ARG A 34 43.40 1.51 15.34
C ARG A 34 43.94 0.47 16.32
N GLU A 35 43.55 -0.79 16.21
CA GLU A 35 43.96 -1.86 17.12
C GLU A 35 45.43 -2.26 16.90
N ILE A 36 45.96 -2.12 15.67
CA ILE A 36 47.39 -2.27 15.37
C ILE A 36 48.17 -1.09 15.95
N ALA A 37 47.68 0.14 15.78
CA ALA A 37 48.27 1.33 16.40
C ALA A 37 48.24 1.23 17.94
N ASP A 38 47.11 0.87 18.54
CA ASP A 38 46.92 0.74 19.99
C ASP A 38 47.72 -0.43 20.57
N ARG A 39 47.72 -1.62 19.93
CA ARG A 39 48.50 -2.78 20.42
C ARG A 39 50.00 -2.59 20.26
N LYS A 40 50.46 -1.94 19.18
CA LYS A 40 51.90 -1.70 18.99
C LYS A 40 52.37 -0.51 19.82
N ALA A 41 51.56 0.52 20.03
CA ALA A 41 51.81 1.54 21.05
C ALA A 41 51.79 1.00 22.50
N GLN A 42 51.02 -0.07 22.78
CA GLN A 42 51.02 -0.75 24.09
C GLN A 42 52.20 -1.71 24.32
N VAL A 43 52.82 -2.23 23.25
CA VAL A 43 53.87 -3.27 23.34
C VAL A 43 55.25 -2.72 23.00
N ASP A 44 55.34 -1.61 22.27
CA ASP A 44 56.61 -0.98 21.93
C ASP A 44 57.08 -0.11 23.09
N GLU A 45 57.97 -0.67 23.93
CA GLU A 45 58.61 0.01 25.06
C GLU A 45 59.20 1.37 24.63
N ASP A 46 59.67 1.46 23.40
CA ASP A 46 60.28 2.66 22.82
C ASP A 46 59.25 3.78 22.54
N PHE A 47 58.02 3.45 22.13
CA PHE A 47 56.96 4.45 21.95
C PHE A 47 56.40 4.95 23.29
N GLN A 48 56.24 4.05 24.26
CA GLN A 48 55.84 4.44 25.62
C GLN A 48 56.90 5.31 26.28
N LEU A 49 58.17 4.92 26.15
CA LEU A 49 59.29 5.72 26.65
C LEU A 49 59.31 7.10 25.98
N PHE A 50 59.05 7.19 24.68
CA PHE A 50 58.93 8.47 23.98
C PHE A 50 57.76 9.33 24.51
N GLN A 51 56.58 8.75 24.75
CA GLN A 51 55.44 9.48 25.31
C GLN A 51 55.70 9.96 26.76
N GLU A 52 56.44 9.18 27.56
CA GLU A 52 56.73 9.49 28.96
C GLU A 52 57.92 10.47 29.13
N THR A 53 58.94 10.35 28.29
CA THR A 53 60.23 11.08 28.45
C THR A 53 60.49 12.12 27.36
N GLY A 54 59.83 12.02 26.21
CA GLY A 54 60.12 12.81 25.02
C GLY A 54 61.40 12.41 24.28
N GLU A 55 62.08 11.35 24.71
CA GLU A 55 63.32 10.85 24.09
C GLU A 55 63.00 9.83 22.99
N LEU A 56 63.60 10.02 21.80
CA LEU A 56 63.47 9.10 20.68
C LEU A 56 64.51 7.98 20.78
N PRO A 57 64.21 6.76 20.29
CA PRO A 57 65.18 5.66 20.25
C PRO A 57 66.47 6.04 19.52
N ASP A 58 67.59 5.48 19.97
CA ASP A 58 68.91 5.66 19.34
C ASP A 58 69.00 4.92 18.00
N ASP A 59 68.29 3.80 17.84
CA ASP A 59 68.18 3.09 16.58
C ASP A 59 67.30 3.86 15.59
N LEU A 60 67.84 4.12 14.40
CA LEU A 60 67.18 4.96 13.39
C LEU A 60 65.91 4.32 12.81
N ASN A 61 65.78 2.98 12.84
CA ASN A 61 64.60 2.28 12.34
C ASN A 61 63.48 2.25 13.40
N GLN A 62 63.83 2.02 14.66
CA GLN A 62 62.90 2.14 15.78
C GLN A 62 62.40 3.58 15.92
N ARG A 63 63.29 4.57 15.73
CA ARG A 63 62.90 5.98 15.68
C ARG A 63 61.87 6.27 14.59
N ALA A 64 62.10 5.79 13.38
CA ALA A 64 61.15 5.95 12.27
C ALA A 64 59.77 5.36 12.62
N LEU A 65 59.74 4.19 13.24
CA LEU A 65 58.49 3.56 13.68
C LEU A 65 57.77 4.36 14.80
N VAL A 66 58.51 4.89 15.77
CA VAL A 66 57.96 5.77 16.84
C VAL A 66 57.41 7.07 16.24
N GLU A 67 58.13 7.67 15.29
CA GLU A 67 57.68 8.88 14.60
C GLU A 67 56.41 8.63 13.77
N TYR A 68 56.31 7.47 13.11
CA TYR A 68 55.10 7.04 12.42
C TYR A 68 53.90 6.99 13.38
N TYR A 69 54.00 6.31 14.52
CA TYR A 69 52.88 6.25 15.46
C TYR A 69 52.51 7.61 16.04
N ASN A 70 53.48 8.50 16.19
CA ASN A 70 53.26 9.84 16.72
C ASN A 70 52.40 10.73 15.79
N ILE A 71 52.31 10.43 14.48
CA ILE A 71 51.46 11.22 13.57
C ILE A 71 49.98 11.11 13.95
N PHE A 72 49.55 9.95 14.44
CA PHE A 72 48.16 9.71 14.82
C PHE A 72 47.76 10.50 16.06
N GLU A 73 48.69 10.68 17.01
CA GLU A 73 48.45 11.55 18.17
C GLU A 73 48.46 13.03 17.78
N LYS A 74 49.31 13.44 16.83
CA LYS A 74 49.32 14.82 16.31
C LYS A 74 48.05 15.16 15.52
N ALA A 75 47.53 14.20 14.77
CA ALA A 75 46.31 14.37 13.99
C ALA A 75 45.02 14.24 14.83
N LYS A 76 45.13 14.06 16.15
CA LYS A 76 43.97 13.89 17.03
C LYS A 76 43.32 15.24 17.33
N LYS A 77 42.07 15.42 16.91
CA LYS A 77 41.27 16.61 17.22
C LYS A 77 40.97 16.68 18.73
N PRO A 78 40.62 17.86 19.28
CA PRO A 78 40.19 17.97 20.68
C PRO A 78 39.01 17.06 21.08
N SER A 79 38.22 16.62 20.10
CA SER A 79 37.13 15.65 20.27
C SER A 79 37.61 14.20 20.47
N GLY A 80 38.91 13.92 20.29
CA GLY A 80 39.48 12.57 20.28
C GLY A 80 39.32 11.83 18.95
N VAL A 81 38.72 12.47 17.93
CA VAL A 81 38.61 11.93 16.57
C VAL A 81 39.88 12.25 15.78
N ILE A 82 40.40 11.29 15.03
CA ILE A 82 41.59 11.45 14.19
C ILE A 82 41.22 12.25 12.92
N ASP A 83 42.06 13.22 12.56
CA ASP A 83 41.99 13.99 11.33
C ASP A 83 42.79 13.30 10.22
N TRP A 84 42.10 12.57 9.34
CA TRP A 84 42.77 11.71 8.36
C TRP A 84 43.54 12.50 7.29
N ASP A 85 43.07 13.68 6.91
CA ASP A 85 43.79 14.55 5.97
C ASP A 85 45.14 15.01 6.56
N GLU A 86 45.15 15.28 7.88
CA GLU A 86 46.37 15.63 8.60
C GLU A 86 47.29 14.42 8.81
N VAL A 87 46.75 13.22 9.02
CA VAL A 87 47.54 11.98 9.04
C VAL A 87 48.26 11.78 7.71
N ASN A 88 47.54 11.89 6.58
CA ASN A 88 48.11 11.69 5.25
C ASN A 88 49.24 12.70 4.97
N ARG A 89 48.99 13.98 5.28
CA ARG A 89 49.99 15.04 5.13
C ARG A 89 51.24 14.79 5.98
N LEU A 90 51.05 14.41 7.26
CA LEU A 90 52.15 14.13 8.18
C LEU A 90 52.92 12.87 7.82
N GLU A 91 52.25 11.85 7.28
CA GLU A 91 52.88 10.61 6.80
C GLU A 91 53.77 10.89 5.58
N GLU A 92 53.29 11.65 4.60
CA GLU A 92 54.05 12.04 3.41
C GLU A 92 55.34 12.78 3.79
N GLU A 93 55.23 13.78 4.68
CA GLU A 93 56.39 14.52 5.21
C GLU A 93 57.38 13.66 6.00
N LEU A 94 56.94 12.52 6.53
CA LEU A 94 57.77 11.58 7.29
C LEU A 94 58.48 10.60 6.37
N ARG A 95 57.76 10.07 5.37
CA ARG A 95 58.33 9.17 4.36
C ARG A 95 59.42 9.86 3.54
N ASP A 96 59.25 11.14 3.22
CA ASP A 96 60.28 11.96 2.56
C ASP A 96 61.62 12.04 3.32
N LYS A 97 61.59 11.83 4.64
CA LYS A 97 62.78 11.92 5.51
C LYS A 97 63.42 10.56 5.77
N TRP A 98 62.75 9.48 5.42
CA TRP A 98 63.23 8.13 5.68
C TRP A 98 64.11 7.62 4.54
N THR A 99 65.11 6.83 4.93
CA THR A 99 65.82 5.97 3.99
C THR A 99 64.92 4.80 3.56
N PRO A 100 65.15 4.20 2.39
CA PRO A 100 64.40 3.01 1.95
C PRO A 100 64.43 1.86 2.98
N GLU A 101 65.52 1.73 3.73
CA GLU A 101 65.65 0.74 4.80
C GLU A 101 64.72 1.02 5.99
N GLN A 102 64.58 2.30 6.39
CA GLN A 102 63.66 2.74 7.45
C GLN A 102 62.21 2.58 7.02
N GLU A 103 61.88 2.99 5.79
CA GLU A 103 60.54 2.84 5.22
C GLU A 103 60.13 1.36 5.18
N SER A 104 61.00 0.51 4.63
CA SER A 104 60.78 -0.94 4.58
C SER A 104 60.68 -1.57 5.97
N TYR A 105 61.40 -1.03 6.97
CA TYR A 105 61.28 -1.45 8.35
C TYR A 105 59.94 -1.04 8.96
N VAL A 106 59.50 0.21 8.76
CA VAL A 106 58.20 0.70 9.23
C VAL A 106 57.08 -0.11 8.58
N ASP A 107 57.07 -0.29 7.27
CA ASP A 107 56.01 -1.02 6.54
C ASP A 107 55.84 -2.48 7.01
N ARG A 108 56.95 -3.18 7.27
CA ARG A 108 56.92 -4.52 7.89
C ARG A 108 56.34 -4.48 9.30
N ASN A 109 56.77 -3.50 10.09
CA ASN A 109 56.40 -3.39 11.50
C ASN A 109 55.01 -2.79 11.72
N ILE A 110 54.37 -2.15 10.74
CA ILE A 110 52.97 -1.69 10.83
C ILE A 110 52.00 -2.68 10.17
N GLY A 111 52.51 -3.78 9.61
CA GLY A 111 51.71 -4.84 8.98
C GLY A 111 51.25 -4.51 7.56
N LEU A 112 51.80 -3.45 6.95
CA LEU A 112 51.49 -3.05 5.58
C LEU A 112 51.96 -4.10 4.55
N THR A 113 52.93 -4.96 4.91
CA THR A 113 53.39 -6.05 4.04
C THR A 113 52.40 -7.23 3.87
N GLU A 114 51.39 -7.39 4.74
CA GLU A 114 50.35 -8.42 4.58
C GLU A 114 49.13 -7.93 3.78
N TRP A 115 48.91 -6.61 3.70
CA TRP A 115 47.72 -5.98 3.08
C TRP A 115 48.06 -5.01 1.95
N GLY A 116 49.35 -4.92 1.58
CA GLY A 116 49.95 -3.84 0.77
C GLY A 116 49.23 -3.52 -0.53
N PRO A 117 48.94 -4.48 -1.42
CA PRO A 117 48.32 -4.17 -2.71
C PRO A 117 46.90 -3.60 -2.58
N LEU A 118 46.08 -4.15 -1.68
CA LEU A 118 44.68 -3.77 -1.54
C LEU A 118 44.50 -2.45 -0.78
N LEU A 119 45.35 -2.20 0.21
CA LEU A 119 45.36 -0.91 0.90
C LEU A 119 45.90 0.20 -0.01
N GLN A 120 46.90 -0.11 -0.85
CA GLN A 120 47.39 0.81 -1.86
C GLN A 120 46.30 1.15 -2.89
N GLU A 121 45.56 0.16 -3.39
CA GLU A 121 44.43 0.41 -4.30
C GLU A 121 43.34 1.30 -3.67
N PHE A 122 43.07 1.17 -2.36
CA PHE A 122 42.15 2.05 -1.63
C PHE A 122 42.68 3.48 -1.52
N VAL A 123 43.95 3.64 -1.17
CA VAL A 123 44.61 4.95 -1.05
C VAL A 123 44.66 5.65 -2.42
N ASP A 124 45.06 4.94 -3.48
CA ASP A 124 45.12 5.47 -4.84
C ASP A 124 43.75 5.94 -5.33
N ALA A 125 42.69 5.23 -4.96
CA ALA A 125 41.32 5.60 -5.30
C ALA A 125 40.81 6.79 -4.50
N GLN A 126 41.11 6.88 -3.20
CA GLN A 126 40.79 8.08 -2.41
C GLN A 126 41.52 9.30 -2.97
N GLN A 127 42.80 9.16 -3.32
CA GLN A 127 43.59 10.21 -3.92
C GLN A 127 43.00 10.65 -5.26
N THR A 128 42.64 9.71 -6.13
CA THR A 128 42.03 10.02 -7.43
C THR A 128 40.69 10.77 -7.28
N LEU A 129 39.85 10.41 -6.29
CA LEU A 129 38.62 11.15 -5.99
C LEU A 129 38.88 12.55 -5.43
N SER A 130 39.96 12.71 -4.66
CA SER A 130 40.37 14.01 -4.13
C SER A 130 40.90 14.92 -5.24
N ASP A 131 41.79 14.40 -6.09
CA ASP A 131 42.44 15.15 -7.16
C ASP A 131 41.47 15.52 -8.29
N SER A 132 40.40 14.75 -8.48
CA SER A 132 39.35 15.12 -9.41
C SER A 132 38.57 16.36 -8.93
N GLY A 133 38.65 16.73 -7.65
CA GLY A 133 37.80 17.76 -7.06
C GLY A 133 36.37 17.28 -6.78
N TYR A 134 36.12 15.95 -6.77
CA TYR A 134 34.78 15.39 -6.53
C TYR A 134 34.20 15.83 -5.17
N TRP A 135 35.06 15.98 -4.16
CA TRP A 135 34.66 16.41 -2.83
C TRP A 135 34.35 17.91 -2.73
N ASP A 136 34.92 18.71 -3.62
CA ASP A 136 34.75 20.16 -3.68
C ASP A 136 33.46 20.59 -4.39
N VAL A 137 32.82 19.65 -5.10
CA VAL A 137 31.53 19.84 -5.76
C VAL A 137 30.40 19.73 -4.75
N ASP A 138 29.44 20.66 -4.83
CA ASP A 138 28.21 20.64 -4.02
C ASP A 138 27.50 19.29 -4.20
N GLU A 139 26.88 18.79 -3.12
CA GLU A 139 26.24 17.46 -3.14
C GLU A 139 25.17 17.33 -4.24
N ARG A 140 24.50 18.43 -4.61
CA ARG A 140 23.54 18.48 -5.72
C ARG A 140 24.20 18.29 -7.09
N ASP A 141 25.41 18.80 -7.24
CA ASP A 141 26.15 18.79 -8.51
C ASP A 141 27.04 17.54 -8.68
N ARG A 142 27.27 16.77 -7.62
CA ARG A 142 28.11 15.55 -7.66
C ARG A 142 27.63 14.51 -8.65
N LYS A 143 26.33 14.42 -8.93
CA LYS A 143 25.79 13.54 -9.99
C LYS A 143 26.22 13.99 -11.38
N VAL A 144 26.16 15.29 -11.65
CA VAL A 144 26.61 15.89 -12.93
C VAL A 144 28.11 15.74 -13.08
N PHE A 145 28.85 15.95 -11.99
CA PHE A 145 30.30 15.77 -11.97
C PHE A 145 30.71 14.32 -12.27
N ARG A 146 30.07 13.33 -11.63
CA ARG A 146 30.29 11.89 -11.91
C ARG A 146 30.07 11.53 -13.38
N PHE A 147 29.07 12.16 -14.01
CA PHE A 147 28.80 11.98 -15.44
C PHE A 147 29.92 12.54 -16.33
N GLN A 148 30.49 13.69 -15.97
CA GLN A 148 31.58 14.33 -16.72
C GLN A 148 32.95 13.67 -16.48
N HIS A 149 33.07 12.89 -15.40
CA HIS A 149 34.30 12.25 -14.93
C HIS A 149 34.11 10.72 -14.79
N PRO A 150 34.08 9.97 -15.91
CA PRO A 150 33.84 8.52 -15.90
C PRO A 150 34.89 7.73 -15.09
N GLU A 151 36.10 8.27 -14.92
CA GLU A 151 37.13 7.74 -14.03
C GLU A 151 36.72 7.78 -12.54
N VAL A 152 36.04 8.86 -12.13
CA VAL A 152 35.48 9.04 -10.77
C VAL A 152 34.29 8.11 -10.59
N GLU A 153 33.44 8.01 -11.62
CA GLU A 153 32.32 7.07 -11.61
C GLU A 153 32.78 5.63 -11.48
N ALA A 154 33.80 5.20 -12.23
CA ALA A 154 34.34 3.84 -12.15
C ALA A 154 34.90 3.49 -10.75
N ILE A 155 35.48 4.47 -10.05
CA ILE A 155 35.98 4.28 -8.68
C ILE A 155 34.83 4.15 -7.68
N LEU A 156 33.82 5.02 -7.80
CA LEU A 156 32.66 5.03 -6.90
C LEU A 156 31.74 3.82 -7.15
N THR A 157 31.59 3.39 -8.40
CA THR A 157 30.70 2.28 -8.80
C THR A 157 31.38 0.92 -8.68
N GLY A 158 32.64 0.80 -9.11
CA GLY A 158 33.32 -0.48 -9.23
C GLY A 158 34.19 -0.89 -8.05
N LYS A 159 34.67 0.05 -7.22
CA LYS A 159 35.73 -0.29 -6.24
C LYS A 159 35.41 -0.03 -4.76
N PHE A 160 34.69 1.04 -4.41
CA PHE A 160 34.60 1.43 -2.98
C PHE A 160 33.22 1.86 -2.46
N TYR A 161 32.31 2.28 -3.33
CA TYR A 161 31.01 2.83 -2.90
C TYR A 161 29.80 2.12 -3.52
N ASN A 162 30.01 1.14 -4.41
CA ASN A 162 28.99 0.32 -5.06
C ASN A 162 27.77 1.13 -5.55
N LEU A 163 28.04 2.30 -6.14
CA LEU A 163 27.04 3.02 -6.91
C LEU A 163 26.78 2.25 -8.21
N LYS A 164 25.56 2.24 -8.75
CA LYS A 164 25.34 1.60 -10.07
C LYS A 164 26.07 2.41 -11.16
N PRO A 165 26.81 1.77 -12.09
CA PRO A 165 27.28 2.43 -13.30
C PRO A 165 26.09 3.07 -14.03
N ILE A 166 26.27 4.29 -14.51
CA ILE A 166 25.36 4.88 -15.50
C ILE A 166 25.70 4.27 -16.86
N GLU A 167 25.48 2.97 -17.05
CA GLU A 167 25.59 2.35 -18.38
C GLU A 167 24.30 2.64 -19.17
N GLY A 168 24.44 3.14 -20.40
CA GLY A 168 23.33 3.52 -21.28
C GLY A 168 22.85 4.96 -21.19
N ALA A 169 22.92 5.63 -20.02
CA ALA A 169 22.41 7.01 -19.93
C ALA A 169 23.34 8.08 -20.55
N ALA A 170 24.62 7.75 -20.80
CA ALA A 170 25.59 8.66 -21.41
C ALA A 170 25.30 8.99 -22.88
N GLU A 171 24.61 8.11 -23.62
CA GLU A 171 24.23 8.39 -25.01
C GLU A 171 22.85 9.06 -25.13
N ALA A 172 22.00 8.98 -24.11
CA ALA A 172 20.62 9.48 -24.16
C ALA A 172 20.43 10.92 -23.62
N ILE A 173 21.31 11.42 -22.74
CA ILE A 173 21.19 12.78 -22.19
C ILE A 173 21.95 13.76 -23.10
N THR A 174 21.24 14.34 -24.06
CA THR A 174 21.76 15.48 -24.82
C THR A 174 22.07 16.65 -23.87
N LEU A 175 23.01 17.52 -24.25
CA LEU A 175 23.27 18.78 -23.50
C LEU A 175 21.99 19.61 -23.30
N GLU A 176 21.02 19.47 -24.21
CA GLU A 176 19.69 20.08 -24.15
C GLU A 176 18.86 19.57 -22.96
N TRP A 177 18.91 18.27 -22.66
CA TRP A 177 18.23 17.70 -21.49
C TRP A 177 18.81 18.18 -20.16
N GLN A 178 20.10 18.46 -20.08
CA GLN A 178 20.73 18.98 -18.85
C GLN A 178 20.19 20.37 -18.48
N ASP A 179 19.96 21.23 -19.47
CA ASP A 179 19.39 22.55 -19.21
C ASP A 179 17.94 22.46 -18.74
N ILE A 180 17.17 21.50 -19.25
CA ILE A 180 15.79 21.27 -18.81
C ILE A 180 15.75 20.70 -17.38
N TYR A 181 16.65 19.78 -17.02
CA TYR A 181 16.77 19.33 -15.62
C TYR A 181 17.13 20.48 -14.67
N ARG A 182 18.03 21.38 -15.08
CA ARG A 182 18.37 22.56 -14.28
C ARG A 182 17.15 23.47 -14.12
N GLN A 183 16.39 23.70 -15.18
CA GLN A 183 15.15 24.48 -15.11
C GLN A 183 14.15 23.88 -14.11
N ILE A 184 13.98 22.55 -14.09
CA ILE A 184 13.10 21.88 -13.13
C ILE A 184 13.62 22.04 -11.69
N ASP A 185 14.90 21.83 -11.45
CA ASP A 185 15.48 21.93 -10.09
C ASP A 185 15.44 23.37 -9.55
N ASP A 186 15.74 24.35 -10.40
CA ASP A 186 15.63 25.78 -10.08
C ASP A 186 14.17 26.17 -9.76
N MET A 187 13.21 25.69 -10.57
CA MET A 187 11.78 25.91 -10.36
C MET A 187 11.30 25.30 -9.04
N GLU A 188 11.67 24.04 -8.77
CA GLU A 188 11.30 23.35 -7.52
C GLU A 188 11.88 24.04 -6.29
N THR A 189 13.15 24.44 -6.38
CA THR A 189 13.84 25.19 -5.32
C THR A 189 13.11 26.51 -5.07
N GLY A 190 12.75 27.23 -6.12
CA GLY A 190 11.97 28.46 -6.04
C GLY A 190 10.65 28.28 -5.28
N PHE A 191 9.89 27.21 -5.52
CA PHE A 191 8.67 26.92 -4.76
C PHE A 191 8.94 26.48 -3.31
N LYS A 192 10.00 25.72 -3.06
CA LYS A 192 10.39 25.27 -1.72
C LYS A 192 10.84 26.43 -0.84
N GLU A 193 11.46 27.46 -1.42
CA GLU A 193 11.91 28.67 -0.72
C GLU A 193 10.77 29.66 -0.41
N GLN A 194 9.64 29.58 -1.12
CA GLN A 194 8.47 30.43 -0.82
C GLN A 194 7.88 30.11 0.56
N SER A 195 7.57 31.18 1.30
CA SER A 195 6.92 31.09 2.59
C SER A 195 5.48 30.56 2.45
N GLU A 196 4.96 29.95 3.52
CA GLU A 196 3.56 29.48 3.53
C GLU A 196 2.56 30.62 3.24
N ARG A 197 2.90 31.85 3.63
CA ARG A 197 2.06 33.02 3.37
C ARG A 197 2.01 33.34 1.87
N GLU A 198 3.14 33.25 1.18
CA GLU A 198 3.21 33.48 -0.27
C GLU A 198 2.44 32.38 -1.01
N ILE A 199 2.68 31.11 -0.68
CA ILE A 199 1.96 29.97 -1.27
C ILE A 199 0.44 30.08 -1.05
N ASN A 200 0.00 30.46 0.15
CA ASN A 200 -1.43 30.61 0.44
C ASN A 200 -2.08 31.82 -0.24
N ALA A 201 -1.30 32.81 -0.67
CA ALA A 201 -1.80 33.97 -1.40
C ALA A 201 -1.99 33.71 -2.90
N LEU A 202 -1.44 32.60 -3.42
CA LEU A 202 -1.60 32.22 -4.82
C LEU A 202 -3.06 31.83 -5.13
N PRO A 203 -3.57 32.20 -6.33
CA PRO A 203 -4.89 31.79 -6.77
C PRO A 203 -4.97 30.26 -6.93
N PRO A 204 -6.18 29.66 -6.83
CA PRO A 204 -6.37 28.25 -7.15
C PRO A 204 -5.96 27.98 -8.61
N MET A 205 -5.32 26.83 -8.83
CA MET A 205 -4.98 26.37 -10.18
C MET A 205 -6.25 26.01 -10.97
N GLU A 206 -6.12 25.97 -12.29
CA GLU A 206 -7.19 25.49 -13.18
C GLU A 206 -7.61 24.06 -12.77
N GLY A 207 -8.91 23.79 -12.77
CA GLY A 207 -9.47 22.52 -12.31
C GLY A 207 -9.59 22.36 -10.78
N VAL A 208 -8.99 23.23 -9.96
CA VAL A 208 -9.13 23.20 -8.50
C VAL A 208 -10.15 24.24 -8.03
N THR A 209 -11.19 23.80 -7.31
CA THR A 209 -12.19 24.75 -6.80
C THR A 209 -11.58 25.68 -5.73
N PRO A 210 -12.00 26.95 -5.63
CA PRO A 210 -11.49 27.87 -4.61
C PRO A 210 -11.64 27.34 -3.18
N LYS A 211 -12.71 26.59 -2.91
CA LYS A 211 -12.94 25.95 -1.61
C LYS A 211 -11.93 24.84 -1.35
N SER A 212 -11.74 23.92 -2.30
CA SER A 212 -10.75 22.85 -2.19
C SER A 212 -9.36 23.44 -1.94
N TRP A 213 -8.96 24.43 -2.74
CA TRP A 213 -7.70 25.17 -2.55
C TRP A 213 -7.59 25.81 -1.17
N SER A 214 -8.63 26.51 -0.69
CA SER A 214 -8.61 27.16 0.62
C SER A 214 -8.45 26.18 1.80
N ASN A 215 -8.89 24.94 1.63
CA ASN A 215 -8.80 23.89 2.65
C ASN A 215 -7.47 23.10 2.59
N MET A 216 -6.67 23.26 1.55
CA MET A 216 -5.36 22.60 1.44
C MET A 216 -4.31 23.29 2.30
N THR A 217 -3.38 22.50 2.83
CA THR A 217 -2.17 23.03 3.48
C THR A 217 -1.26 23.69 2.46
N ALA A 218 -0.38 24.60 2.93
CA ALA A 218 0.60 25.24 2.06
C ALA A 218 1.53 24.21 1.38
N GLY A 219 1.90 23.14 2.08
CA GLY A 219 2.67 22.03 1.51
C GLY A 219 1.95 21.40 0.31
N LYS A 220 0.69 21.00 0.46
CA LYS A 220 -0.08 20.38 -0.62
C LYS A 220 -0.29 21.31 -1.82
N LYS A 221 -0.47 22.61 -1.58
CA LYS A 221 -0.53 23.62 -2.65
C LYS A 221 0.79 23.73 -3.40
N ARG A 222 1.92 23.72 -2.67
CA ARG A 222 3.26 23.76 -3.25
C ARG A 222 3.51 22.56 -4.16
N ASP A 223 3.17 21.36 -3.67
CA ASP A 223 3.36 20.12 -4.45
C ASP A 223 2.54 20.17 -5.74
N LEU A 224 1.28 20.59 -5.67
CA LEU A 224 0.41 20.76 -6.83
C LEU A 224 0.97 21.78 -7.86
N LEU A 225 1.53 22.89 -7.38
CA LEU A 225 2.14 23.91 -8.25
C LEU A 225 3.40 23.37 -8.94
N ILE A 226 4.25 22.67 -8.20
CA ILE A 226 5.45 22.01 -8.75
C ILE A 226 5.05 21.00 -9.84
N ASP A 227 4.05 20.16 -9.56
CA ASP A 227 3.57 19.17 -10.52
C ASP A 227 2.99 19.84 -11.77
N HIS A 228 2.22 20.93 -11.61
CA HIS A 228 1.69 21.69 -12.75
C HIS A 228 2.79 22.31 -13.62
N GLU A 229 3.81 22.93 -13.03
CA GLU A 229 4.91 23.54 -13.77
C GLU A 229 5.80 22.48 -14.45
N ARG A 230 6.02 21.32 -13.80
CA ARG A 230 6.67 20.18 -14.45
C ARG A 230 5.91 19.71 -15.70
N GLU A 231 4.58 19.63 -15.61
CA GLU A 231 3.73 19.26 -16.75
C GLU A 231 3.83 20.26 -17.90
N LEU A 232 3.95 21.56 -17.61
CA LEU A 232 4.20 22.59 -18.63
C LEU A 232 5.57 22.41 -19.30
N ILE A 233 6.63 22.18 -18.49
CA ILE A 233 7.97 21.90 -19.02
C ILE A 233 7.95 20.64 -19.90
N TYR A 234 7.26 19.57 -19.48
CA TYR A 234 7.12 18.36 -20.29
C TYR A 234 6.33 18.60 -21.58
N ALA A 235 5.30 19.45 -21.56
CA ALA A 235 4.52 19.78 -22.74
C ALA A 235 5.31 20.62 -23.76
N GLU A 236 6.19 21.51 -23.28
CA GLU A 236 7.09 22.32 -24.12
C GLU A 236 8.25 21.52 -24.72
N ASN A 237 8.56 20.35 -24.13
CA ASN A 237 9.69 19.51 -24.51
C ASN A 237 9.25 18.05 -24.80
N PRO A 238 8.57 17.80 -25.93
CA PRO A 238 8.11 16.47 -26.30
C PRO A 238 9.26 15.45 -26.33
N GLY A 239 9.03 14.27 -25.75
CA GLY A 239 10.04 13.22 -25.61
C GLY A 239 10.88 13.30 -24.32
N PHE A 240 10.98 14.48 -23.69
CA PHE A 240 11.78 14.63 -22.47
C PHE A 240 11.31 13.72 -21.35
N TRP A 241 10.00 13.70 -21.15
CA TRP A 241 9.39 12.91 -20.09
C TRP A 241 9.66 11.41 -20.29
N GLU A 242 9.58 10.93 -21.53
CA GLU A 242 9.89 9.53 -21.84
C GLU A 242 11.36 9.21 -21.56
N ASP A 243 12.27 10.07 -22.01
CA ASP A 243 13.71 9.93 -21.77
C ASP A 243 14.05 10.00 -20.27
N ASP A 244 13.39 10.87 -19.50
CA ASP A 244 13.53 10.96 -18.04
C ASP A 244 13.06 9.68 -17.34
N GLN A 245 11.92 9.11 -17.75
CA GLN A 245 11.43 7.84 -17.20
C GLN A 245 12.33 6.66 -17.58
N LYS A 246 12.85 6.61 -18.82
CA LYS A 246 13.84 5.59 -19.23
C LYS A 246 15.11 5.69 -18.39
N ARG A 247 15.60 6.91 -18.18
CA ARG A 247 16.74 7.17 -17.30
C ARG A 247 16.48 6.75 -15.86
N ASP A 248 15.30 7.05 -15.31
CA ASP A 248 14.90 6.60 -13.98
C ASP A 248 14.84 5.06 -13.90
N ALA A 249 14.34 4.39 -14.94
CA ALA A 249 14.35 2.93 -15.04
C ALA A 249 15.79 2.37 -15.00
N TRP A 250 16.71 2.92 -15.80
CA TRP A 250 18.12 2.51 -15.80
C TRP A 250 18.81 2.77 -14.46
N ASN A 251 18.55 3.91 -13.82
CA ASN A 251 19.08 4.23 -12.49
C ASN A 251 18.59 3.24 -11.42
N LYS A 252 17.36 2.74 -11.58
CA LYS A 252 16.80 1.67 -10.75
C LYS A 252 17.35 0.29 -11.11
N GLY A 253 18.03 0.18 -12.25
CA GLY A 253 18.70 -1.01 -12.78
C GLY A 253 17.78 -1.95 -13.53
N PHE A 254 16.68 -1.43 -14.07
CA PHE A 254 16.04 -2.08 -15.19
C PHE A 254 17.00 -1.93 -16.37
N VAL A 255 17.38 -3.05 -16.98
CA VAL A 255 18.21 -3.09 -18.19
C VAL A 255 17.30 -3.36 -19.38
N GLU A 256 17.65 -2.81 -20.55
CA GLU A 256 17.06 -3.31 -21.80
C GLU A 256 17.42 -4.80 -21.92
N GLY A 257 16.41 -5.64 -22.06
CA GLY A 257 16.60 -7.10 -22.12
C GLY A 257 17.21 -7.54 -23.44
N ASP A 258 17.93 -8.67 -23.41
CA ASP A 258 18.30 -9.47 -24.58
C ASP A 258 17.04 -9.74 -25.45
N GLU A 259 17.25 -9.80 -26.77
CA GLU A 259 16.33 -9.70 -27.94
C GLU A 259 14.91 -10.33 -27.88
N ASP A 260 14.48 -11.04 -26.83
CA ASP A 260 13.29 -11.90 -26.80
C ASP A 260 12.20 -11.54 -25.74
N VAL A 261 12.36 -10.48 -24.94
CA VAL A 261 11.32 -9.99 -23.99
C VAL A 261 11.10 -8.48 -24.22
N GLU A 262 9.85 -8.00 -24.19
CA GLU A 262 9.58 -6.54 -24.13
C GLU A 262 10.46 -5.93 -23.04
N GLY A 263 11.28 -4.94 -23.41
CA GLY A 263 12.29 -4.40 -22.52
C GLY A 263 11.63 -3.89 -21.24
N PHE A 264 12.14 -4.28 -20.07
CA PHE A 264 11.59 -3.81 -18.79
C PHE A 264 11.56 -2.28 -18.67
N VAL A 265 12.39 -1.59 -19.45
CA VAL A 265 12.39 -0.12 -19.59
C VAL A 265 11.10 0.39 -20.25
N ASP A 266 10.60 -0.28 -21.29
CA ASP A 266 9.35 0.10 -21.97
C ASP A 266 8.14 -0.18 -21.06
N LEU A 267 8.12 -1.31 -20.37
CA LEU A 267 7.08 -1.60 -19.36
C LEU A 267 7.13 -0.61 -18.18
N TYR A 268 8.33 -0.16 -17.81
CA TYR A 268 8.49 0.91 -16.82
C TYR A 268 7.89 2.23 -17.29
N LEU A 269 8.11 2.58 -18.57
CA LEU A 269 7.54 3.76 -19.20
C LEU A 269 6.01 3.67 -19.33
N GLU A 270 5.47 2.52 -19.74
CA GLU A 270 4.02 2.30 -19.79
C GLU A 270 3.39 2.43 -18.39
N ARG A 271 3.99 1.81 -17.38
CA ARG A 271 3.59 2.02 -15.98
C ARG A 271 3.63 3.50 -15.60
N ALA A 272 4.71 4.21 -15.94
CA ALA A 272 4.85 5.62 -15.62
C ALA A 272 3.75 6.48 -16.28
N ASN A 273 3.33 6.13 -17.50
CA ASN A 273 2.20 6.77 -18.17
C ASN A 273 0.88 6.55 -17.41
N ILE A 274 0.62 5.32 -16.97
CA ILE A 274 -0.56 5.00 -16.15
C ILE A 274 -0.51 5.77 -14.83
N VAL A 275 0.64 5.82 -14.17
CA VAL A 275 0.84 6.58 -12.93
C VAL A 275 0.60 8.07 -13.12
N ARG A 276 1.09 8.65 -14.21
CA ARG A 276 0.89 10.06 -14.55
C ARG A 276 -0.58 10.38 -14.79
N ALA A 277 -1.31 9.48 -15.46
CA ALA A 277 -2.74 9.63 -15.69
C ALA A 277 -3.58 9.36 -14.42
N THR A 278 -3.03 8.63 -13.44
CA THR A 278 -3.76 8.18 -12.25
C THR A 278 -2.93 8.41 -10.97
N SER A 279 -2.39 7.34 -10.37
CA SER A 279 -1.42 7.41 -9.27
C SER A 279 -0.64 6.10 -9.16
N SER A 280 0.46 6.09 -8.40
CA SER A 280 1.29 4.89 -8.19
C SER A 280 0.58 3.75 -7.44
N LEU A 281 -0.53 4.04 -6.76
CA LEU A 281 -1.32 3.09 -5.98
C LEU A 281 -2.72 2.86 -6.58
N SER A 282 -2.99 3.41 -7.77
CA SER A 282 -4.28 3.25 -8.46
C SER A 282 -4.57 1.79 -8.82
N ALA A 283 -5.84 1.48 -9.06
CA ALA A 283 -6.24 0.15 -9.48
C ALA A 283 -5.64 -0.21 -10.85
N GLU A 284 -5.57 0.75 -11.77
CA GLU A 284 -4.93 0.63 -13.08
C GLU A 284 -3.47 0.23 -12.95
N THR A 285 -2.71 0.91 -12.08
CA THR A 285 -1.29 0.64 -11.87
C THR A 285 -1.07 -0.74 -11.23
N LYS A 286 -1.95 -1.16 -10.33
CA LYS A 286 -1.90 -2.50 -9.71
C LYS A 286 -2.24 -3.60 -10.71
N LEU A 287 -3.29 -3.42 -11.51
CA LEU A 287 -3.65 -4.36 -12.58
C LEU A 287 -2.52 -4.50 -13.59
N PHE A 288 -1.91 -3.39 -14.01
CA PHE A 288 -0.75 -3.42 -14.90
C PHE A 288 0.38 -4.28 -14.33
N MET A 289 0.68 -4.16 -13.03
CA MET A 289 1.71 -4.98 -12.37
C MET A 289 1.32 -6.46 -12.25
N LEU A 290 0.04 -6.78 -12.07
CA LEU A 290 -0.45 -8.16 -12.09
C LEU A 290 -0.37 -8.79 -13.49
N ASP A 291 -0.68 -8.00 -14.52
CA ASP A 291 -0.65 -8.43 -15.92
C ASP A 291 0.79 -8.59 -16.44
N HIS A 292 1.73 -7.82 -15.89
CA HIS A 292 3.17 -7.90 -16.18
C HIS A 292 3.95 -8.44 -14.98
N SER A 293 3.55 -9.62 -14.50
CA SER A 293 4.09 -10.23 -13.27
C SER A 293 5.62 -10.41 -13.26
N GLU A 294 6.25 -10.68 -14.40
CA GLU A 294 7.72 -10.78 -14.51
C GLU A 294 8.41 -9.43 -14.29
N PHE A 295 7.88 -8.37 -14.90
CA PHE A 295 8.33 -6.99 -14.68
C PHE A 295 8.15 -6.59 -13.21
N PHE A 296 6.98 -6.91 -12.62
CA PHE A 296 6.71 -6.62 -11.23
C PHE A 296 7.68 -7.36 -10.30
N ALA A 297 7.93 -8.66 -10.54
CA ALA A 297 8.92 -9.45 -9.82
C ALA A 297 10.32 -8.85 -9.92
N LYS A 298 10.74 -8.41 -11.12
CA LYS A 298 12.05 -7.79 -11.32
C LYS A 298 12.21 -6.49 -10.54
N GLY A 299 11.20 -5.62 -10.52
CA GLY A 299 11.28 -4.39 -9.74
C GLY A 299 11.32 -4.64 -8.23
N ARG A 300 10.72 -5.73 -7.72
CA ARG A 300 10.90 -6.13 -6.32
C ARG A 300 12.32 -6.61 -6.03
N GLU A 301 12.90 -7.43 -6.91
CA GLU A 301 14.31 -7.86 -6.81
C GLU A 301 15.27 -6.66 -6.77
N LEU A 302 14.99 -5.63 -7.56
CA LEU A 302 15.75 -4.38 -7.59
C LEU A 302 15.48 -3.45 -6.40
N GLY A 303 14.52 -3.79 -5.53
CA GLY A 303 14.11 -2.97 -4.38
C GLY A 303 13.35 -1.70 -4.76
N VAL A 304 12.78 -1.64 -5.98
CA VAL A 304 11.96 -0.52 -6.47
C VAL A 304 10.57 -0.54 -5.83
N TRP A 305 10.02 -1.74 -5.64
CA TRP A 305 8.73 -1.94 -4.98
C TRP A 305 8.87 -2.89 -3.81
N THR A 306 8.18 -2.57 -2.71
CA THR A 306 8.17 -3.38 -1.49
C THR A 306 6.91 -4.24 -1.36
N ASP A 307 5.84 -3.87 -2.04
CA ASP A 307 4.59 -4.61 -2.08
C ASP A 307 4.74 -5.84 -3.00
N ASP A 308 4.14 -6.96 -2.63
CA ASP A 308 4.12 -8.20 -3.42
C ASP A 308 2.80 -8.44 -4.17
N GLY A 309 1.80 -7.58 -3.94
CA GLY A 309 0.47 -7.68 -4.52
C GLY A 309 -0.33 -8.89 -4.07
N SER A 310 0.09 -9.60 -3.01
CA SER A 310 -0.60 -10.80 -2.53
C SER A 310 -2.00 -10.51 -1.96
N ASP A 311 -2.21 -9.29 -1.45
CA ASP A 311 -3.49 -8.78 -0.97
C ASP A 311 -4.33 -8.12 -2.07
N TRP A 312 -3.78 -7.93 -3.28
CA TRP A 312 -4.50 -7.31 -4.39
C TRP A 312 -5.56 -8.27 -4.93
N ASN A 313 -6.82 -7.84 -4.86
CA ASN A 313 -7.95 -8.60 -5.38
C ASN A 313 -8.27 -8.14 -6.81
N ARG A 314 -7.80 -8.90 -7.81
CA ARG A 314 -7.94 -8.54 -9.24
C ARG A 314 -9.37 -8.19 -9.65
N PRO A 315 -10.42 -9.01 -9.34
CA PRO A 315 -11.81 -8.62 -9.60
C PRO A 315 -12.23 -7.27 -9.02
N VAL A 316 -11.79 -6.93 -7.80
CA VAL A 316 -12.06 -5.61 -7.20
C VAL A 316 -11.39 -4.51 -7.98
N LEU A 317 -10.11 -4.69 -8.32
CA LEU A 317 -9.36 -3.69 -9.09
C LEU A 317 -9.98 -3.46 -10.46
N GLU A 318 -10.46 -4.51 -11.14
CA GLU A 318 -11.16 -4.38 -12.43
C GLU A 318 -12.44 -3.55 -12.30
N ILE A 319 -13.22 -3.77 -11.24
CA ILE A 319 -14.41 -2.97 -10.92
C ILE A 319 -14.03 -1.50 -10.65
N ASP A 320 -12.96 -1.28 -9.88
CA ASP A 320 -12.46 0.06 -9.54
C ASP A 320 -12.03 0.84 -10.77
N VAL A 321 -11.36 0.19 -11.74
CA VAL A 321 -11.01 0.81 -13.02
C VAL A 321 -12.25 1.06 -13.87
N GLN A 322 -13.13 0.07 -13.99
CA GLN A 322 -14.32 0.17 -14.83
C GLN A 322 -15.27 1.29 -14.41
N TYR A 323 -15.43 1.50 -13.09
CA TYR A 323 -16.42 2.41 -12.52
C TYR A 323 -15.81 3.61 -11.79
N ARG A 324 -14.56 3.97 -12.11
CA ARG A 324 -13.82 5.06 -11.44
C ARG A 324 -14.56 6.40 -11.50
N ASP A 325 -15.12 6.74 -12.66
CA ASP A 325 -15.79 8.02 -12.87
C ASP A 325 -17.14 8.05 -12.13
N GLU A 326 -17.87 6.93 -12.11
CA GLU A 326 -19.09 6.74 -11.32
C GLU A 326 -18.82 6.81 -9.82
N ASP A 327 -17.74 6.18 -9.33
CA ASP A 327 -17.30 6.29 -7.93
C ASP A 327 -16.98 7.74 -7.57
N THR A 328 -16.22 8.45 -8.41
CA THR A 328 -15.91 9.87 -8.21
C THR A 328 -17.18 10.72 -8.14
N TRP A 329 -18.12 10.49 -9.05
CA TRP A 329 -19.40 11.20 -9.02
C TRP A 329 -20.24 10.85 -7.79
N TYR A 330 -20.33 9.57 -7.42
CA TYR A 330 -21.14 9.10 -6.30
C TYR A 330 -20.61 9.56 -4.94
N ASP A 331 -19.29 9.51 -4.77
CA ASP A 331 -18.61 9.83 -3.53
C ASP A 331 -18.34 11.33 -3.35
N ASP A 332 -17.99 12.05 -4.41
CA ASP A 332 -17.64 13.48 -4.34
C ASP A 332 -18.67 14.37 -5.06
N GLY A 333 -19.06 14.02 -6.28
CA GLY A 333 -19.96 14.83 -7.11
C GLY A 333 -21.34 15.07 -6.51
N ILE A 334 -21.99 14.03 -5.98
CA ILE A 334 -23.30 14.15 -5.31
C ILE A 334 -23.18 15.02 -4.04
N PRO A 335 -22.26 14.78 -3.09
CA PRO A 335 -22.08 15.69 -1.95
C PRO A 335 -21.79 17.14 -2.34
N ASP A 336 -20.94 17.38 -3.34
CA ASP A 336 -20.58 18.72 -3.80
C ASP A 336 -21.79 19.50 -4.35
N LYS A 337 -22.73 18.82 -5.02
CA LYS A 337 -23.97 19.44 -5.49
C LYS A 337 -24.84 19.97 -4.34
N HIS A 338 -24.79 19.32 -3.18
CA HIS A 338 -25.54 19.69 -1.98
C HIS A 338 -24.76 20.56 -0.99
N ASP A 339 -23.55 21.00 -1.35
CA ASP A 339 -22.70 21.76 -0.44
C ASP A 339 -23.29 23.12 -0.05
N LEU A 340 -24.17 23.72 -0.85
CA LEU A 340 -24.83 24.98 -0.47
C LEU A 340 -25.88 24.80 0.65
N ILE A 341 -26.36 23.57 0.89
CA ILE A 341 -27.29 23.25 1.99
C ILE A 341 -26.55 23.28 3.35
N THR A 342 -25.21 23.13 3.35
CA THR A 342 -24.36 23.03 4.55
C THR A 342 -24.48 24.18 5.55
N TYR A 343 -24.76 25.41 5.12
CA TYR A 343 -24.58 26.57 6.00
C TYR A 343 -25.67 26.72 7.07
N LYS A 344 -26.78 25.95 7.00
CA LYS A 344 -27.90 26.11 7.94
C LYS A 344 -28.52 24.81 8.48
N ASN A 345 -28.34 23.65 7.83
CA ASN A 345 -28.92 22.39 8.32
C ASN A 345 -28.19 21.14 7.77
N LYS A 346 -27.30 20.55 8.59
CA LYS A 346 -26.55 19.34 8.23
C LYS A 346 -27.46 18.14 7.96
N ASP A 347 -28.49 17.94 8.78
CA ASP A 347 -29.40 16.80 8.65
C ASP A 347 -30.18 16.86 7.32
N ALA A 348 -30.57 18.07 6.90
CA ALA A 348 -31.22 18.26 5.60
C ALA A 348 -30.28 17.97 4.42
N ARG A 349 -28.99 18.33 4.53
CA ARG A 349 -27.98 17.99 3.51
C ARG A 349 -27.77 16.47 3.44
N ASP A 350 -27.55 15.83 4.58
CA ASP A 350 -27.26 14.40 4.63
C ASP A 350 -28.45 13.59 4.09
N ALA A 351 -29.69 14.01 4.40
CA ALA A 351 -30.90 13.41 3.83
C ALA A 351 -31.04 13.63 2.31
N ALA A 352 -30.66 14.80 1.79
CA ALA A 352 -30.67 15.08 0.35
C ALA A 352 -29.62 14.25 -0.41
N ILE A 353 -28.40 14.12 0.15
CA ILE A 353 -27.34 13.28 -0.40
C ILE A 353 -27.76 11.81 -0.40
N ALA A 354 -28.30 11.30 0.72
CA ALA A 354 -28.76 9.92 0.81
C ALA A 354 -29.84 9.63 -0.26
N LYS A 355 -30.81 10.54 -0.40
CA LYS A 355 -31.86 10.41 -1.41
C LYS A 355 -31.32 10.38 -2.83
N GLU A 356 -30.43 11.32 -3.20
CA GLU A 356 -29.87 11.36 -4.56
C GLU A 356 -28.95 10.16 -4.85
N ARG A 357 -28.24 9.65 -3.84
CA ARG A 357 -27.49 8.39 -3.96
C ARG A 357 -28.39 7.19 -4.21
N ASP A 358 -29.51 7.10 -3.49
CA ASP A 358 -30.49 6.03 -3.72
C ASP A 358 -31.09 6.12 -5.13
N GLU A 359 -31.47 7.32 -5.59
CA GLU A 359 -31.95 7.55 -6.96
C GLU A 359 -30.89 7.16 -8.01
N TYR A 360 -29.63 7.56 -7.80
CA TYR A 360 -28.51 7.24 -8.70
C TYR A 360 -28.26 5.73 -8.82
N LEU A 361 -28.32 4.99 -7.71
CA LEU A 361 -28.12 3.52 -7.73
C LEU A 361 -29.27 2.78 -8.41
N VAL A 362 -30.49 3.33 -8.36
CA VAL A 362 -31.65 2.80 -9.10
C VAL A 362 -31.50 3.05 -10.60
N GLU A 363 -31.01 4.23 -11.00
CA GLU A 363 -30.79 4.58 -12.41
C GLU A 363 -29.58 3.84 -13.01
N ASN A 364 -28.53 3.58 -12.21
CA ASN A 364 -27.28 2.95 -12.64
C ASN A 364 -27.16 1.53 -12.09
N THR A 365 -28.10 0.67 -12.49
CA THR A 365 -28.23 -0.70 -11.95
C THR A 365 -26.96 -1.55 -12.03
N GLU A 366 -26.21 -1.50 -13.12
CA GLU A 366 -24.97 -2.29 -13.25
C GLU A 366 -23.84 -1.78 -12.35
N TYR A 367 -23.72 -0.45 -12.17
CA TYR A 367 -22.81 0.13 -11.18
C TYR A 367 -23.21 -0.30 -9.77
N ASN A 368 -24.49 -0.25 -9.42
CA ASN A 368 -24.98 -0.71 -8.11
C ASN A 368 -24.62 -2.19 -7.86
N LYS A 369 -24.84 -3.06 -8.85
CA LYS A 369 -24.41 -4.46 -8.78
C LYS A 369 -22.90 -4.60 -8.59
N ALA A 370 -22.11 -3.83 -9.33
CA ALA A 370 -20.65 -3.85 -9.21
C ALA A 370 -20.15 -3.45 -7.81
N ARG A 371 -20.82 -2.50 -7.15
CA ARG A 371 -20.53 -2.16 -5.74
C ARG A 371 -20.76 -3.35 -4.80
N TYR A 372 -21.83 -4.11 -5.00
CA TYR A 372 -22.06 -5.32 -4.20
C TYR A 372 -21.08 -6.45 -4.53
N ARG A 373 -20.61 -6.57 -5.78
CA ARG A 373 -19.50 -7.48 -6.13
C ARG A 373 -18.24 -7.09 -5.39
N ARG A 374 -17.86 -5.81 -5.42
CA ARG A 374 -16.72 -5.25 -4.66
C ARG A 374 -16.84 -5.56 -3.17
N GLU A 375 -18.02 -5.35 -2.60
CA GLU A 375 -18.28 -5.66 -1.19
C GLU A 375 -18.14 -7.16 -0.88
N ALA A 376 -18.67 -8.04 -1.73
CA ALA A 376 -18.54 -9.48 -1.58
C ALA A 376 -17.08 -9.94 -1.64
N TYR A 377 -16.32 -9.47 -2.63
CA TYR A 377 -14.89 -9.77 -2.76
C TYR A 377 -14.03 -9.23 -1.60
N GLY A 378 -14.50 -8.17 -0.93
CA GLY A 378 -13.86 -7.62 0.27
C GLY A 378 -14.21 -8.35 1.56
N LEU A 379 -15.13 -9.33 1.53
CA LEU A 379 -15.48 -10.11 2.71
C LEU A 379 -14.43 -11.18 3.00
N VAL A 380 -14.03 -11.24 4.27
CA VAL A 380 -13.13 -12.26 4.81
C VAL A 380 -13.74 -12.87 6.07
N ASP A 381 -13.59 -14.19 6.21
CA ASP A 381 -14.02 -14.87 7.42
C ASP A 381 -13.02 -14.64 8.58
N LYS A 382 -13.32 -15.20 9.74
CA LYS A 382 -12.43 -15.14 10.93
C LYS A 382 -11.04 -15.75 10.72
N ASN A 383 -10.84 -16.54 9.67
CA ASN A 383 -9.58 -17.17 9.31
C ASN A 383 -8.92 -16.48 8.10
N PHE A 384 -9.42 -15.31 7.69
CA PHE A 384 -8.96 -14.56 6.51
C PHE A 384 -9.18 -15.27 5.17
N ASN A 385 -10.06 -16.27 5.12
CA ASN A 385 -10.50 -16.84 3.85
C ASN A 385 -11.39 -15.84 3.13
N ARG A 386 -11.20 -15.68 1.81
CA ARG A 386 -12.02 -14.82 0.97
C ARG A 386 -13.43 -15.40 0.78
N PHE A 387 -14.40 -14.53 0.55
CA PHE A 387 -15.77 -14.95 0.19
C PHE A 387 -15.74 -15.83 -1.06
N PRO A 388 -16.50 -16.94 -1.11
CA PRO A 388 -16.44 -17.84 -2.25
C PRO A 388 -16.89 -17.16 -3.54
N ASP A 389 -16.05 -17.21 -4.58
CA ASP A 389 -16.29 -16.54 -5.87
C ASP A 389 -17.63 -17.00 -6.50
N GLU A 390 -18.00 -18.27 -6.33
CA GLU A 390 -19.25 -18.85 -6.82
C GLU A 390 -20.51 -18.27 -6.16
N LEU A 391 -20.38 -17.62 -4.99
CA LEU A 391 -21.48 -17.00 -4.26
C LEU A 391 -21.57 -15.48 -4.47
N VAL A 392 -20.63 -14.87 -5.21
CA VAL A 392 -20.59 -13.41 -5.41
C VAL A 392 -21.82 -12.90 -6.15
N GLU A 393 -22.24 -13.55 -7.23
CA GLU A 393 -23.46 -13.13 -7.94
C GLU A 393 -24.72 -13.38 -7.09
N THR A 394 -24.75 -14.44 -6.27
CA THR A 394 -25.86 -14.66 -5.32
C THR A 394 -25.91 -13.57 -4.25
N TYR A 395 -24.76 -13.06 -3.82
CA TYR A 395 -24.66 -11.89 -2.94
C TYR A 395 -25.25 -10.64 -3.61
N VAL A 396 -24.84 -10.38 -4.86
CA VAL A 396 -25.37 -9.26 -5.66
C VAL A 396 -26.88 -9.37 -5.83
N ASP A 397 -27.39 -10.54 -6.22
CA ASP A 397 -28.82 -10.77 -6.39
C ASP A 397 -29.59 -10.51 -5.09
N TYR A 398 -29.08 -11.00 -3.94
CA TYR A 398 -29.71 -10.78 -2.63
C TYR A 398 -29.81 -9.29 -2.28
N TYR A 399 -28.72 -8.53 -2.42
CA TYR A 399 -28.69 -7.11 -2.03
C TYR A 399 -29.34 -6.18 -3.07
N THR A 400 -29.64 -6.70 -4.26
CA THR A 400 -30.42 -5.99 -5.30
C THR A 400 -31.86 -6.46 -5.39
N LEU A 401 -32.32 -7.33 -4.48
CA LEU A 401 -33.74 -7.68 -4.37
C LEU A 401 -34.58 -6.41 -4.22
N PRO A 402 -35.80 -6.39 -4.80
CA PRO A 402 -36.72 -5.28 -4.61
C PRO A 402 -36.93 -5.03 -3.12
N LYS A 403 -36.69 -3.78 -2.69
CA LYS A 403 -36.98 -3.38 -1.32
C LYS A 403 -38.49 -3.32 -1.10
N LYS A 404 -38.89 -3.34 0.18
CA LYS A 404 -40.29 -3.26 0.57
C LYS A 404 -40.92 -2.00 -0.05
N PRO A 405 -42.13 -2.07 -0.66
CA PRO A 405 -42.68 -0.95 -1.43
C PRO A 405 -42.99 0.34 -0.65
N ASP A 406 -43.03 0.32 0.68
CA ASP A 406 -43.06 1.56 1.48
C ASP A 406 -41.78 2.40 1.35
N GLU A 407 -40.69 1.80 0.85
CA GLU A 407 -39.44 2.47 0.46
C GLU A 407 -39.44 2.94 -1.00
N VAL A 408 -40.41 2.52 -1.82
CA VAL A 408 -40.54 2.87 -3.24
C VAL A 408 -41.85 3.62 -3.46
N ALA A 409 -41.77 4.93 -3.66
CA ALA A 409 -42.93 5.83 -3.68
C ALA A 409 -44.13 5.30 -4.52
N GLY A 410 -45.27 5.06 -3.87
CA GLY A 410 -46.58 4.93 -4.54
C GLY A 410 -47.36 3.62 -4.36
N ILE A 411 -46.84 2.63 -3.62
CA ILE A 411 -47.59 1.40 -3.31
C ILE A 411 -47.88 1.34 -1.80
N ASP A 412 -49.15 1.45 -1.43
CA ASP A 412 -49.61 1.26 -0.04
C ASP A 412 -49.48 -0.24 0.33
N TRP A 413 -48.37 -0.58 0.98
CA TRP A 413 -48.17 -1.92 1.53
C TRP A 413 -49.10 -2.11 2.74
N PRO A 414 -49.98 -3.13 2.77
CA PRO A 414 -50.95 -3.30 3.85
C PRO A 414 -50.27 -3.37 5.22
N GLU A 415 -50.80 -2.60 6.17
CA GLU A 415 -50.30 -2.56 7.55
C GLU A 415 -50.34 -3.97 8.17
N GLY A 416 -49.22 -4.39 8.76
CA GLY A 416 -49.09 -5.71 9.39
C GLY A 416 -48.81 -6.88 8.44
N VAL A 417 -48.63 -6.64 7.13
CA VAL A 417 -48.15 -7.67 6.20
C VAL A 417 -46.62 -7.63 6.13
N SER A 418 -45.96 -8.74 6.48
CA SER A 418 -44.51 -8.87 6.33
C SER A 418 -44.11 -9.01 4.86
N PHE A 419 -42.90 -8.55 4.53
CA PHE A 419 -42.26 -8.72 3.23
C PHE A 419 -41.29 -9.90 3.33
N TYR A 420 -41.50 -10.95 2.52
CA TYR A 420 -40.79 -12.24 2.67
C TYR A 420 -39.80 -12.54 1.52
N VAL A 421 -39.51 -11.56 0.65
CA VAL A 421 -38.69 -11.78 -0.55
C VAL A 421 -37.28 -12.23 -0.18
N ASP A 422 -36.67 -11.59 0.82
CA ASP A 422 -35.39 -11.97 1.40
C ASP A 422 -35.40 -13.41 1.94
N GLU A 423 -36.40 -13.76 2.75
CA GLU A 423 -36.47 -15.08 3.37
C GLU A 423 -36.68 -16.19 2.34
N TRP A 424 -37.45 -15.93 1.28
CA TRP A 424 -37.58 -16.87 0.17
C TRP A 424 -36.25 -17.05 -0.56
N PHE A 425 -35.53 -15.96 -0.82
CA PHE A 425 -34.23 -16.04 -1.46
C PHE A 425 -33.24 -16.84 -0.63
N LEU A 426 -33.17 -16.60 0.69
CA LEU A 426 -32.29 -17.33 1.60
C LEU A 426 -32.69 -18.80 1.75
N ARG A 427 -33.98 -19.13 1.67
CA ARG A 427 -34.44 -20.53 1.64
C ARG A 427 -34.03 -21.24 0.37
N ASP A 428 -34.10 -20.56 -0.77
CA ASP A 428 -33.75 -21.11 -2.08
C ASP A 428 -32.22 -21.18 -2.28
N ASN A 429 -31.43 -20.46 -1.48
CA ASN A 429 -29.96 -20.40 -1.52
C ASN A 429 -29.32 -20.70 -0.13
N PRO A 430 -29.41 -21.94 0.39
CA PRO A 430 -28.97 -22.28 1.74
C PRO A 430 -27.45 -22.14 1.96
N GLU A 431 -26.64 -22.42 0.94
CA GLU A 431 -25.17 -22.29 1.01
C GLU A 431 -24.76 -20.82 1.18
N PHE A 432 -25.37 -19.92 0.40
CA PHE A 432 -25.20 -18.47 0.54
C PHE A 432 -25.64 -17.97 1.91
N HIS A 433 -26.78 -18.44 2.41
CA HIS A 433 -27.27 -18.05 3.73
C HIS A 433 -26.30 -18.46 4.85
N GLN A 434 -25.68 -19.64 4.77
CA GLN A 434 -24.62 -20.06 5.69
C GLN A 434 -23.37 -19.18 5.54
N ALA A 435 -22.95 -18.87 4.31
CA ALA A 435 -21.82 -17.99 4.06
C ALA A 435 -22.02 -16.59 4.69
N LEU A 436 -23.20 -16.00 4.62
CA LEU A 436 -23.46 -14.72 5.29
C LEU A 436 -23.24 -14.78 6.81
N VAL A 437 -23.50 -15.92 7.45
CA VAL A 437 -23.21 -16.11 8.89
C VAL A 437 -21.72 -16.30 9.12
N ASP A 438 -21.07 -17.15 8.33
CA ASP A 438 -19.66 -17.50 8.49
C ASP A 438 -18.73 -16.28 8.28
N PHE A 439 -19.13 -15.37 7.39
CA PHE A 439 -18.45 -14.11 7.09
C PHE A 439 -18.94 -12.93 7.95
N GLY A 440 -19.76 -13.19 8.97
CA GLY A 440 -20.15 -12.20 9.98
C GLY A 440 -21.14 -11.13 9.52
N ARG A 441 -21.75 -11.27 8.33
CA ARG A 441 -22.82 -10.40 7.87
C ARG A 441 -24.11 -10.64 8.64
N PHE A 442 -24.41 -11.90 8.95
CA PHE A 442 -25.50 -12.29 9.85
C PHE A 442 -24.94 -12.84 11.15
N LYS A 443 -25.63 -12.57 12.27
CA LYS A 443 -25.26 -13.10 13.58
C LYS A 443 -25.59 -14.59 13.73
N GLU A 444 -26.67 -15.02 13.08
CA GLU A 444 -27.19 -16.39 13.11
C GLU A 444 -27.99 -16.65 11.84
N LEU A 445 -28.22 -17.92 11.52
CA LEU A 445 -29.11 -18.32 10.42
C LEU A 445 -30.53 -17.83 10.72
N LYS A 446 -31.11 -17.07 9.79
CA LYS A 446 -32.52 -16.68 9.84
C LYS A 446 -33.39 -17.92 9.74
N ASP A 447 -34.43 -18.02 10.57
CA ASP A 447 -35.38 -19.14 10.46
C ASP A 447 -36.33 -18.90 9.27
N VAL A 448 -35.93 -19.43 8.12
CA VAL A 448 -36.67 -19.37 6.85
C VAL A 448 -37.55 -20.60 6.61
N SER A 449 -37.85 -21.37 7.66
CA SER A 449 -38.69 -22.57 7.55
C SER A 449 -40.14 -22.21 7.18
N GLU A 450 -40.86 -23.16 6.58
CA GLU A 450 -42.29 -23.00 6.26
C GLU A 450 -43.19 -22.76 7.49
N SER A 451 -42.65 -23.02 8.69
CA SER A 451 -43.32 -22.75 9.96
C SER A 451 -43.31 -21.27 10.37
N LYS A 452 -42.56 -20.43 9.65
CA LYS A 452 -42.52 -18.96 9.84
C LYS A 452 -42.73 -18.19 8.54
N VAL A 453 -42.17 -18.68 7.45
CA VAL A 453 -42.17 -18.01 6.16
C VAL A 453 -43.14 -18.74 5.21
N PRO A 454 -44.17 -18.08 4.67
CA PRO A 454 -45.10 -18.72 3.75
C PRO A 454 -44.38 -19.15 2.46
N THR A 455 -44.96 -20.04 1.66
CA THR A 455 -44.55 -20.18 0.26
C THR A 455 -45.03 -18.96 -0.54
N LYS A 456 -44.49 -18.74 -1.75
CA LYS A 456 -44.94 -17.63 -2.62
C LYS A 456 -46.44 -17.71 -2.90
N GLU A 457 -46.95 -18.92 -3.15
CA GLU A 457 -48.37 -19.20 -3.41
C GLU A 457 -49.26 -18.91 -2.19
N ILE A 458 -48.83 -19.30 -0.98
CA ILE A 458 -49.55 -19.00 0.26
C ILE A 458 -49.54 -17.49 0.52
N PHE A 459 -48.42 -16.82 0.21
CA PHE A 459 -48.32 -15.37 0.37
C PHE A 459 -49.24 -14.60 -0.57
N GLU A 460 -49.39 -15.01 -1.83
CA GLU A 460 -50.38 -14.41 -2.74
C GLU A 460 -51.80 -14.47 -2.17
N LYS A 461 -52.17 -15.61 -1.57
CA LYS A 461 -53.45 -15.77 -0.88
C LYS A 461 -53.53 -14.89 0.38
N TRP A 462 -52.44 -14.83 1.15
CA TRP A 462 -52.34 -13.97 2.34
C TRP A 462 -52.50 -12.49 1.97
N TRP A 463 -51.92 -12.06 0.85
CA TRP A 463 -52.07 -10.71 0.32
C TRP A 463 -53.53 -10.38 0.03
N VAL A 464 -54.20 -11.22 -0.77
CA VAL A 464 -55.63 -11.06 -1.08
C VAL A 464 -56.45 -11.01 0.21
N TYR A 465 -56.19 -11.92 1.15
CA TYR A 465 -56.86 -11.93 2.45
C TYR A 465 -56.73 -10.60 3.20
N ASN A 466 -55.56 -9.94 3.15
CA ASN A 466 -55.36 -8.66 3.82
C ASN A 466 -56.00 -7.47 3.10
N THR A 467 -56.20 -7.56 1.79
CA THR A 467 -56.95 -6.52 1.04
C THR A 467 -58.46 -6.56 1.28
N LEU A 468 -59.00 -7.66 1.80
CA LEU A 468 -60.41 -7.75 2.17
C LEU A 468 -60.70 -6.86 3.38
N THR A 469 -61.78 -6.07 3.34
CA THR A 469 -62.13 -5.14 4.43
C THR A 469 -63.14 -5.73 5.41
N ASN A 470 -64.02 -6.62 4.96
CA ASN A 470 -65.07 -7.22 5.77
C ASN A 470 -64.62 -8.57 6.37
N ARG A 471 -64.89 -8.77 7.66
CA ARG A 471 -64.65 -10.03 8.38
C ARG A 471 -65.34 -11.24 7.74
N LYS A 472 -66.55 -11.08 7.20
CA LYS A 472 -67.29 -12.19 6.57
C LYS A 472 -66.59 -12.69 5.31
N ASP A 473 -66.04 -11.78 4.53
CA ASP A 473 -65.34 -12.12 3.28
C ASP A 473 -63.99 -12.76 3.61
N LYS A 474 -63.27 -12.23 4.61
CA LYS A 474 -62.05 -12.86 5.17
C LYS A 474 -62.29 -14.29 5.65
N ASP A 475 -63.34 -14.52 6.43
CA ASP A 475 -63.70 -15.85 6.93
C ASP A 475 -64.04 -16.80 5.76
N THR A 476 -64.78 -16.33 4.75
CA THR A 476 -65.12 -17.12 3.54
C THR A 476 -63.88 -17.46 2.72
N TYR A 477 -63.00 -16.48 2.50
CA TYR A 477 -61.77 -16.65 1.74
C TYR A 477 -60.84 -17.69 2.37
N ARG A 478 -60.70 -17.70 3.71
CA ARG A 478 -59.94 -18.73 4.45
C ARG A 478 -60.50 -20.13 4.24
N LEU A 479 -61.82 -20.28 4.16
CA LEU A 479 -62.45 -21.59 3.93
C LEU A 479 -62.22 -22.12 2.52
N GLU A 480 -62.11 -21.22 1.55
CA GLU A 480 -61.81 -21.56 0.15
C GLU A 480 -60.31 -21.80 -0.07
N ASN A 481 -59.46 -21.35 0.86
CA ASN A 481 -58.00 -21.47 0.80
C ASN A 481 -57.46 -22.13 2.08
N LEU A 482 -57.71 -23.43 2.21
CA LEU A 482 -57.38 -24.20 3.42
C LEU A 482 -55.88 -24.22 3.74
N ASP A 483 -55.02 -24.18 2.73
CA ASP A 483 -53.57 -24.11 2.89
C ASP A 483 -53.13 -22.80 3.55
N LEU A 484 -53.72 -21.67 3.13
CA LEU A 484 -53.52 -20.40 3.81
C LEU A 484 -54.01 -20.49 5.26
N ASP A 485 -55.22 -21.03 5.47
CA ASP A 485 -55.85 -21.19 6.79
C ASP A 485 -54.98 -22.00 7.76
N GLU A 486 -54.46 -23.14 7.30
CA GLU A 486 -53.56 -24.01 8.06
C GLU A 486 -52.23 -23.33 8.35
N TRP A 487 -51.64 -22.67 7.35
CA TRP A 487 -50.41 -21.91 7.55
C TRP A 487 -50.60 -20.81 8.59
N GLY A 488 -51.65 -19.99 8.48
CA GLY A 488 -51.91 -18.89 9.42
C GLY A 488 -52.16 -19.37 10.86
N VAL A 489 -52.70 -20.57 11.05
CA VAL A 489 -52.79 -21.19 12.38
C VAL A 489 -51.43 -21.67 12.87
N ARG A 490 -50.65 -22.30 11.99
CA ARG A 490 -49.31 -22.82 12.30
C ARG A 490 -48.36 -21.71 12.75
N VAL A 491 -48.37 -20.56 12.07
CA VAL A 491 -47.54 -19.39 12.42
C VAL A 491 -48.13 -18.54 13.56
N GLY A 492 -49.30 -18.91 14.09
CA GLY A 492 -49.93 -18.22 15.23
C GLY A 492 -50.69 -16.94 14.88
N ILE A 493 -50.89 -16.61 13.59
CA ILE A 493 -51.77 -15.51 13.16
C ILE A 493 -53.22 -15.79 13.58
N TRP A 494 -53.63 -17.06 13.53
CA TRP A 494 -54.95 -17.50 13.97
C TRP A 494 -54.86 -18.59 15.02
N THR A 495 -55.83 -18.62 15.93
CA THR A 495 -55.87 -19.63 16.98
C THR A 495 -56.36 -21.00 16.49
N ARG A 496 -57.21 -21.03 15.45
CA ARG A 496 -57.83 -22.24 14.91
C ARG A 496 -58.15 -22.09 13.43
N THR A 497 -58.20 -23.23 12.73
CA THR A 497 -58.66 -23.30 11.34
C THR A 497 -60.14 -22.99 11.26
N MET A 498 -60.60 -22.49 10.13
CA MET A 498 -62.00 -22.20 9.87
C MET A 498 -62.86 -23.46 9.83
N SER A 499 -62.31 -24.58 9.36
CA SER A 499 -62.96 -25.89 9.43
C SER A 499 -63.23 -26.30 10.88
N GLU A 500 -62.25 -26.13 11.76
CA GLU A 500 -62.41 -26.39 13.20
C GLU A 500 -63.42 -25.43 13.83
N ARG A 501 -63.37 -24.15 13.46
CA ARG A 501 -64.31 -23.14 13.94
C ARG A 501 -65.76 -23.46 13.53
N ARG A 502 -65.99 -23.89 12.29
CA ARG A 502 -67.31 -24.34 11.80
C ARG A 502 -67.78 -25.61 12.51
N ARG A 503 -66.88 -26.60 12.69
CA ARG A 503 -67.18 -27.83 13.43
C ARG A 503 -67.68 -27.50 14.84
N ARG A 504 -66.98 -26.62 15.56
CA ARG A 504 -67.40 -26.18 16.91
C ARG A 504 -68.70 -25.38 16.88
N GLN A 505 -68.92 -24.52 15.88
CA GLN A 505 -70.17 -23.76 15.77
C GLN A 505 -71.41 -24.65 15.60
N ALA A 506 -71.28 -25.80 14.95
CA ALA A 506 -72.35 -26.79 14.79
C ALA A 506 -72.60 -27.64 16.05
N GLN A 507 -71.63 -27.71 16.97
CA GLN A 507 -71.76 -28.43 18.23
C GLN A 507 -72.60 -27.63 19.24
N THR A 508 -73.43 -28.35 20.00
CA THR A 508 -74.13 -27.83 21.18
C THR A 508 -73.12 -27.37 22.25
N PRO A 509 -73.52 -26.47 23.18
CA PRO A 509 -72.64 -26.04 24.26
C PRO A 509 -72.02 -27.21 25.06
N THR A 510 -72.79 -28.27 25.28
CA THR A 510 -72.34 -29.49 25.98
C THR A 510 -71.30 -30.26 25.18
N GLU A 511 -71.53 -30.50 23.89
CA GLU A 511 -70.56 -31.18 23.01
C GLU A 511 -69.24 -30.38 22.88
N ARG A 512 -69.33 -29.05 22.88
CA ARG A 512 -68.16 -28.16 22.83
C ARG A 512 -67.33 -28.27 24.11
N PHE A 513 -68.00 -28.25 25.28
CA PHE A 513 -67.34 -28.42 26.58
C PHE A 513 -66.68 -29.80 26.71
N GLU A 514 -67.39 -30.88 26.33
CA GLU A 514 -66.84 -32.24 26.36
C GLU A 514 -65.62 -32.40 25.43
N ALA A 515 -65.62 -31.76 24.26
CA ALA A 515 -64.47 -31.77 23.35
C ALA A 515 -63.27 -31.01 23.92
N GLU A 516 -63.48 -29.85 24.55
CA GLU A 516 -62.42 -29.06 25.19
C GLU A 516 -61.81 -29.76 26.41
N VAL A 517 -62.65 -30.42 27.23
CA VAL A 517 -62.17 -31.25 28.35
C VAL A 517 -61.29 -32.39 27.83
N ARG A 518 -61.70 -33.07 26.76
CA ARG A 518 -60.94 -34.17 26.16
C ARG A 518 -59.60 -33.69 25.60
N GLU A 519 -59.58 -32.56 24.89
CA GLU A 519 -58.36 -31.94 24.35
C GLU A 519 -57.39 -31.56 25.48
N ALA A 520 -57.90 -30.94 26.56
CA ALA A 520 -57.10 -30.57 27.73
C ALA A 520 -56.56 -31.81 28.49
N GLU A 521 -57.34 -32.88 28.61
CA GLU A 521 -56.88 -34.15 29.18
C GLU A 521 -55.76 -34.79 28.34
N GLU A 522 -55.86 -34.69 27.01
CA GLU A 522 -54.87 -35.24 26.09
C GLU A 522 -53.56 -34.45 26.08
N GLU A 523 -53.63 -33.12 26.11
CA GLU A 523 -52.46 -32.25 26.29
C GLU A 523 -51.78 -32.50 27.64
N ARG A 524 -52.57 -32.60 28.73
CA ARG A 524 -52.05 -32.96 30.05
C ARG A 524 -51.35 -34.32 30.02
N ARG A 525 -51.91 -35.32 29.34
CA ARG A 525 -51.28 -36.64 29.18
C ARG A 525 -49.95 -36.57 28.43
N LYS A 526 -49.91 -35.87 27.29
CA LYS A 526 -48.67 -35.68 26.51
C LYS A 526 -47.60 -34.92 27.30
N GLY A 527 -48.00 -33.91 28.09
CA GLY A 527 -47.11 -33.18 28.99
C GLY A 527 -46.52 -34.08 30.08
N LEU A 528 -47.33 -34.97 30.66
CA LEU A 528 -46.87 -35.96 31.65
C LEU A 528 -45.93 -37.01 31.05
N GLU A 529 -46.10 -37.40 29.77
CA GLU A 529 -45.18 -38.30 29.08
C GLU A 529 -43.83 -37.65 28.79
N LYS A 530 -43.77 -36.36 28.42
CA LYS A 530 -42.50 -35.63 28.23
C LYS A 530 -41.70 -35.40 29.52
N LEU A 531 -42.35 -35.51 30.68
CA LEU A 531 -41.72 -35.33 31.99
C LEU A 531 -41.17 -36.64 32.59
N LYS A 532 -41.51 -37.79 32.01
CA LYS A 532 -40.93 -39.09 32.33
C LYS A 532 -39.73 -39.35 31.45
#